data_AF-A0A2G6FYP7-F1
#
_entry.id   AF-A0A2G6FYP7-F1
#
_cell.length_a   1.000
_cell.length_b   1.000
_cell.length_c   1.000
_cell.angle_alpha   90.00
_cell.angle_beta   90.00
_cell.angle_gamma   90.00
#
_symmetry.space_group_name_H-M   'P 1'
#
loop_
_entity.id
_entity.type
_entity.pdbx_description
1 polymer ?
#
loop_
_entity_poly.entity_id
_entity_poly.type
_entity_poly.pdbx_seq_one_letter_code
_entity_poly.pdbx_strand_id
1 'polypeptide(L)'
;MTIVVALLLLIVLFFISINVGSKSVGYDNVINSIINFFKGVENADAQARRAEKVILLLRMPRTMLAILAGVGLSVSGTVMQSITRNPLVSPF
;
A
#
# COMPACT_ATOMS: atom_id res chain seq x y z
N MET A 1 17.61 11.18 -9.67
CA MET A 1 17.38 9.74 -9.96
C MET A 1 16.89 8.95 -8.75
N THR A 2 17.47 9.13 -7.55
CA THR A 2 17.08 8.38 -6.34
C THR A 2 15.60 8.49 -5.98
N ILE A 3 15.00 9.68 -6.05
CA ILE A 3 13.57 9.90 -5.78
C ILE A 3 12.68 9.11 -6.75
N VAL A 4 13.05 9.09 -8.04
CA VAL A 4 12.30 8.35 -9.07
C VAL A 4 12.35 6.85 -8.80
N VAL A 5 13.53 6.34 -8.43
CA VAL A 5 13.69 4.93 -8.04
C VAL A 5 12.88 4.59 -6.80
N ALA A 6 12.90 5.44 -5.77
CA ALA A 6 12.11 5.25 -4.55
C ALA A 6 10.60 5.25 -4.83
N LEU A 7 10.12 6.13 -5.72
CA LEU A 7 8.72 6.19 -6.12
C LEU A 7 8.29 4.94 -6.89
N LEU A 8 9.13 4.47 -7.82
CA LEU A 8 8.90 3.20 -8.53
C LEU A 8 8.88 2.01 -7.57
N LEU A 9 9.82 1.96 -6.63
CA LEU A 9 9.89 0.92 -5.60
C LEU A 9 8.61 0.92 -4.73
N LEU A 10 8.14 2.10 -4.32
CA LEU A 10 6.91 2.24 -3.55
C LEU A 10 5.70 1.68 -4.31
N ILE A 11 5.57 1.97 -5.60
CA ILE A 11 4.49 1.45 -6.45
C ILE A 11 4.57 -0.07 -6.52
N VAL A 12 5.75 -0.65 -6.77
CA VAL A 12 5.94 -2.10 -6.82
C VAL A 12 5.57 -2.75 -5.48
N LEU A 13 6.05 -2.20 -4.36
CA LEU A 13 5.75 -2.70 -3.02
C LEU A 13 4.26 -2.58 -2.66
N PHE A 14 3.57 -1.54 -3.13
CA PHE A 14 2.13 -1.38 -2.96
C PHE A 14 1.36 -2.54 -3.64
N PHE A 15 1.70 -2.86 -4.89
CA PHE A 15 1.09 -3.99 -5.60
C PHE A 15 1.39 -5.34 -4.94
N ILE A 16 2.63 -5.55 -4.49
CA ILE A 16 3.01 -6.75 -3.74
C ILE A 16 2.21 -6.83 -2.43
N SER A 17 2.11 -5.74 -1.67
CA SER A 17 1.40 -5.69 -0.39
C SER A 17 -0.09 -6.03 -0.54
N ILE A 18 -0.74 -5.58 -1.62
CA ILE A 18 -2.12 -5.93 -1.92
C ILE A 18 -2.28 -7.41 -2.27
N ASN A 19 -1.30 -7.97 -2.98
CA ASN A 19 -1.31 -9.37 -3.40
C ASN A 19 -1.12 -10.34 -2.22
N VAL A 20 -0.26 -9.99 -1.28
CA VAL A 20 0.02 -10.79 -0.07
C VAL A 20 -1.20 -10.83 0.86
N GLY A 21 -1.82 -12.01 1.01
CA GLY A 21 -2.82 -12.25 2.05
C GLY A 21 -3.38 -13.67 2.06
N SER A 22 -4.18 -13.98 3.07
CA SER A 22 -4.57 -15.33 3.51
C SER A 22 -5.39 -16.17 2.53
N LYS A 23 -5.92 -15.56 1.46
CA LYS A 23 -6.48 -16.28 0.32
C LYS A 23 -5.59 -16.00 -0.89
N SER A 24 -4.99 -17.05 -1.44
CA SER A 24 -4.30 -17.02 -2.72
C SER A 24 -5.33 -16.76 -3.81
N VAL A 25 -5.60 -15.48 -4.02
CA VAL A 25 -6.38 -14.97 -5.13
C VAL A 25 -5.33 -14.83 -6.22
N GLY A 26 -5.37 -15.68 -7.25
CA GLY A 26 -4.40 -15.62 -8.36
C GLY A 26 -4.21 -14.19 -8.86
N TYR A 27 -3.01 -13.85 -9.32
CA TYR A 27 -2.64 -12.50 -9.75
C TYR A 27 -3.68 -11.86 -10.68
N ASP A 28 -4.29 -12.67 -11.55
CA ASP A 28 -5.35 -12.28 -12.49
C ASP A 28 -6.60 -11.72 -11.80
N ASN A 29 -6.99 -12.32 -10.68
CA ASN A 29 -8.16 -11.89 -9.92
C ASN A 29 -7.92 -10.59 -9.14
N VAL A 30 -6.68 -10.29 -8.75
CA VAL A 30 -6.34 -9.01 -8.10
C VAL A 30 -6.40 -7.87 -9.11
N ILE A 31 -5.80 -8.07 -10.29
CA ILE A 31 -5.81 -7.08 -11.38
C ILE A 31 -7.24 -6.86 -11.87
N ASN A 32 -8.00 -7.92 -12.10
CA ASN A 32 -9.41 -7.81 -12.49
C ASN A 32 -10.26 -7.14 -11.41
N SER A 33 -10.02 -7.38 -10.12
CA SER A 33 -10.72 -6.68 -9.04
C SER A 33 -10.46 -5.16 -9.03
N ILE A 34 -9.21 -4.73 -9.27
CA ILE A 34 -8.86 -3.30 -9.31
C ILE A 34 -9.47 -2.63 -10.56
N ILE A 35 -9.40 -3.29 -11.72
CA ILE A 35 -10.00 -2.80 -12.97
C ILE A 35 -11.52 -2.73 -12.86
N ASN A 36 -12.14 -3.75 -12.28
CA ASN A 36 -13.59 -3.85 -12.10
C ASN A 36 -14.11 -2.83 -11.09
N PHE A 37 -13.36 -2.55 -10.02
CA PHE A 37 -13.64 -1.44 -9.12
C PHE A 37 -13.63 -0.09 -9.84
N PHE A 38 -12.63 0.16 -10.70
CA PHE A 38 -12.55 1.41 -11.46
C PHE A 38 -13.61 1.53 -12.57
N LYS A 39 -14.07 0.38 -13.11
CA LYS A 39 -15.11 0.31 -14.14
C LYS A 39 -16.53 0.15 -13.59
N GLY A 40 -16.70 -0.07 -12.28
CA GLY A 40 -17.99 -0.32 -11.64
C GLY A 40 -18.67 -1.63 -12.08
N VAL A 41 -17.91 -2.63 -12.54
CA VAL A 41 -18.45 -3.91 -13.06
C VAL A 41 -18.36 -4.96 -11.97
N GLU A 42 -19.48 -5.58 -11.58
CA GLU A 42 -19.45 -6.66 -10.59
C GLU A 42 -18.95 -7.99 -11.20
N ASN A 43 -18.07 -8.68 -10.47
CA ASN A 43 -17.65 -10.03 -10.83
C ASN A 43 -18.84 -11.02 -10.73
N ALA A 44 -19.07 -11.82 -11.77
CA ALA A 44 -20.15 -12.82 -11.77
C ALA A 44 -19.94 -13.91 -10.69
N ASP A 45 -18.70 -14.26 -10.41
CA ASP A 45 -18.36 -15.32 -9.47
C ASP A 45 -18.49 -14.89 -8.00
N ALA A 46 -19.25 -15.66 -7.20
CA ALA A 46 -19.45 -15.40 -5.78
C ALA A 46 -18.15 -15.45 -4.96
N GLN A 47 -17.18 -16.28 -5.36
CA GLN A 47 -15.87 -16.39 -4.71
C GLN A 47 -14.97 -15.18 -5.04
N ALA A 48 -15.00 -14.70 -6.27
CA ALA A 48 -14.25 -13.51 -6.70
C ALA A 48 -14.77 -12.24 -6.02
N ARG A 49 -16.09 -12.08 -5.90
CA ARG A 49 -16.71 -10.95 -5.16
C ARG A 49 -16.30 -10.88 -3.69
N ARG A 50 -16.18 -12.02 -3.01
CA ARG A 50 -15.69 -12.06 -1.62
C ARG A 50 -14.22 -11.66 -1.53
N ALA A 51 -13.39 -12.12 -2.47
CA ALA A 51 -11.98 -11.75 -2.55
C ALA A 51 -11.81 -10.23 -2.81
N GLU A 52 -12.58 -9.69 -3.76
CA GLU A 52 -12.60 -8.26 -4.10
C GLU A 52 -12.93 -7.40 -2.88
N LYS A 53 -14.00 -7.73 -2.14
CA LYS A 53 -14.35 -7.01 -0.91
C LYS A 53 -13.23 -7.02 0.13
N VAL A 54 -12.55 -8.14 0.32
CA VAL A 54 -11.41 -8.23 1.25
C VAL A 54 -10.24 -7.36 0.77
N ILE A 55 -9.95 -7.36 -0.53
CA ILE A 55 -8.89 -6.54 -1.11
C ILE A 55 -9.20 -5.05 -0.90
N LEU A 56 -10.41 -4.61 -1.26
CA LEU A 56 -10.81 -3.20 -1.22
C LEU A 56 -11.05 -2.68 0.20
N LEU A 57 -11.68 -3.48 1.09
CA LEU A 57 -12.08 -3.02 2.41
C LEU A 57 -11.05 -3.31 3.51
N LEU A 58 -10.12 -4.25 3.31
CA LEU A 58 -9.13 -4.61 4.33
C LEU A 58 -7.69 -4.36 3.87
N ARG A 59 -7.31 -4.83 2.66
CA ARG A 59 -5.91 -4.76 2.22
C ARG A 59 -5.53 -3.35 1.78
N MET A 60 -6.30 -2.75 0.88
CA MET A 60 -6.04 -1.41 0.36
C MET A 60 -5.96 -0.34 1.47
N PRO A 61 -6.94 -0.19 2.38
CA PRO A 61 -6.86 0.81 3.45
C PRO A 61 -5.70 0.55 4.40
N ARG A 62 -5.38 -0.72 4.71
CA ARG A 62 -4.22 -1.06 5.55
C ARG A 62 -2.91 -0.63 4.91
N THR A 63 -2.71 -0.90 3.61
CA THR A 63 -1.50 -0.50 2.90
C THR A 63 -1.39 1.03 2.82
N MET A 64 -2.50 1.74 2.59
CA MET A 64 -2.51 3.21 2.60
C MET A 64 -2.15 3.78 3.98
N LEU A 65 -2.70 3.21 5.06
CA LEU A 65 -2.36 3.62 6.42
C LEU A 65 -0.88 3.37 6.74
N ALA A 66 -0.31 2.25 6.30
CA ALA A 66 1.12 1.97 6.48
C ALA A 66 2.01 3.00 5.77
N ILE A 67 1.65 3.40 4.55
CA ILE A 67 2.36 4.44 3.79
C ILE A 67 2.28 5.78 4.53
N LEU A 68 1.07 6.20 4.93
CA LEU A 68 0.87 7.47 5.64
C LEU A 68 1.63 7.51 6.97
N ALA A 69 1.61 6.42 7.73
CA ALA A 69 2.38 6.29 8.96
C ALA A 69 3.89 6.40 8.70
N GLY A 70 4.41 5.71 7.69
CA GLY A 70 5.83 5.79 7.31
C GLY A 70 6.27 7.19 6.89
N VAL A 71 5.42 7.91 6.14
CA VAL A 71 5.67 9.32 5.78
C VAL A 71 5.70 10.19 7.02
N GLY A 72 4.71 10.06 7.92
CA GLY A 72 4.64 10.83 9.16
C GLY A 72 5.87 10.63 10.07
N LEU A 73 6.30 9.38 10.23
CA LEU A 73 7.49 9.02 11.00
C LEU A 73 8.76 9.60 10.36
N SER A 74 8.88 9.53 9.04
CA SER A 74 10.04 10.07 8.30
C SER A 74 10.14 11.59 8.43
N VAL A 75 9.01 12.29 8.32
CA VAL A 75 8.95 13.75 8.50
C VAL A 75 9.29 14.14 9.93
N SER A 76 8.69 13.48 10.93
CA SER A 76 8.97 13.74 12.34
C SER A 76 10.45 13.53 12.68
N GLY A 77 11.06 12.44 12.19
CA GLY A 77 12.48 12.17 12.37
C GLY A 77 13.38 13.24 11.75
N THR A 78 13.06 13.67 10.52
CA THR A 78 13.81 14.72 9.83
C THR A 78 13.73 16.06 10.59
N VAL A 79 12.55 16.41 11.10
CA VAL A 79 12.36 17.63 11.91
C VAL A 79 13.18 17.57 13.20
N MET A 80 13.14 16.45 13.92
CA MET A 80 13.89 16.27 15.16
C MET A 80 15.41 16.36 14.92
N GLN A 81 15.91 15.69 13.88
CA GLN A 81 17.32 15.76 13.48
C GLN A 81 17.74 17.18 13.09
N SER A 82 16.85 17.94 12.44
CA SER A 82 17.12 19.34 12.07
C SER A 82 17.17 20.28 13.27
N ILE A 83 16.27 20.12 14.26
CA ILE A 83 16.22 20.97 15.45
C ILE A 83 17.43 20.73 16.35
N THR A 84 17.74 19.46 16.58
CA THR A 84 18.88 19.06 17.43
C THR A 84 20.22 19.19 16.72
N ARG A 85 20.22 19.36 15.39
CA ARG A 85 21.41 19.31 14.53
C ARG A 85 22.24 18.04 14.76
N ASN A 86 21.57 16.95 15.16
CA ASN A 86 22.20 15.67 15.45
C ASN A 86 21.53 14.57 14.60
N PRO A 87 22.20 14.07 13.56
CA PRO A 87 21.63 13.06 12.65
C PRO A 87 21.40 11.69 13.32
N LEU A 88 21.89 11.47 14.54
CA LEU A 88 21.67 10.23 15.31
C LEU A 88 20.41 10.29 16.19
N VAL A 89 19.76 11.45 16.29
CA VAL A 89 18.56 11.59 17.10
C VAL A 89 17.37 10.97 16.36
N SER A 90 16.71 10.01 17.02
CA SER A 90 15.40 9.51 16.66
C SER A 90 14.32 10.21 17.50
N PRO A 91 13.10 10.39 16.95
CA PRO A 91 11.96 10.93 17.71
C PRO A 91 11.37 9.92 18.72
N PHE A 92 11.99 8.75 18.90
CA PHE A 92 11.68 7.70 19.87
C PHE A 92 12.95 7.27 20.60
#